data_AF-A0A963E1U4-F1
#
_entry.id   AF-A0A963E1U4-F1
#
_cell.length_a   1.000
_cell.length_b   1.000
_cell.length_c   1.000
_cell.angle_alpha   90.00
_cell.angle_beta   90.00
_cell.angle_gamma   90.00
#
_symmetry.space_group_name_H-M   'P 1'
#
loop_
_entity.id
_entity.type
_entity.pdbx_description
1 polymer ?
#
loop_
_entity_poly.entity_id
_entity_poly.type
_entity_poly.pdbx_seq_one_letter_code
_entity_poly.pdbx_strand_id
1 'polypeptide(L)'
;MKMALMSPRFKTSSKLISASNGAVIQKGARGRHVHLIQMALIDLGYLMPRSTGGVFSPDGIYGDETKQKVIEFQSANHLTADGKIGRNTMAALDRICRNYKHRVTLHFRSISLTTVPFSDALQSAENVYGQYGIKIEFGSGESLMLTNEQEQQFNRVDESCRWEINDGEVNQLHSLGGRFPSNHIGVYYVRRFGDSSLLGCGGHATNRPACTVAASASRWDTAHEIGHVLLTSSFSPVHVNNHQRNLMYPYSRNSSQIPVLTDRQIAQMRRSVCCVSI
;
A
#
# COMPACT_ATOMS: atom_id res chain seq x y z
N MET A 1 -6.04 -29.22 13.70
CA MET A 1 -4.97 -28.47 13.01
C MET A 1 -5.18 -26.98 13.22
N LYS A 2 -4.11 -26.19 13.37
CA LYS A 2 -4.20 -24.72 13.37
C LYS A 2 -4.51 -24.23 11.96
N MET A 3 -5.51 -23.37 11.81
CA MET A 3 -5.83 -22.71 10.55
C MET A 3 -4.83 -21.57 10.31
N ALA A 4 -4.22 -21.57 9.12
CA ALA A 4 -3.48 -20.44 8.60
C ALA A 4 -4.40 -19.62 7.68
N LEU A 5 -4.43 -18.31 7.87
CA LEU A 5 -5.16 -17.39 7.00
C LEU A 5 -4.36 -17.18 5.71
N MET A 6 -5.04 -17.21 4.58
CA MET A 6 -4.43 -17.10 3.25
C MET A 6 -4.58 -15.70 2.67
N SER A 7 -5.64 -14.98 3.06
CA SER A 7 -5.89 -13.62 2.57
C SER A 7 -4.72 -12.70 2.90
N PRO A 8 -4.17 -11.96 1.92
CA PRO A 8 -3.12 -10.96 2.15
C PRO A 8 -3.52 -9.91 3.19
N ARG A 9 -4.82 -9.64 3.33
CA ARG A 9 -5.38 -8.73 4.33
C ARG A 9 -5.21 -9.24 5.76
N PHE A 10 -5.39 -10.55 5.97
CA PHE A 10 -5.52 -11.11 7.32
C PHE A 10 -4.29 -11.89 7.78
N LYS A 11 -3.53 -12.48 6.85
CA LYS A 11 -2.42 -13.40 7.15
C LYS A 11 -1.29 -12.80 7.99
N THR A 12 -1.16 -11.48 8.04
CA THR A 12 -0.14 -10.77 8.83
C THR A 12 -0.62 -10.38 10.23
N SER A 13 -1.88 -10.63 10.59
CA SER A 13 -2.44 -10.25 11.90
C SER A 13 -2.49 -11.43 12.86
N SER A 14 -1.63 -11.42 13.88
CA SER A 14 -1.60 -12.44 14.94
C SER A 14 -2.95 -12.59 15.65
N LYS A 15 -3.68 -11.50 15.90
CA LYS A 15 -5.02 -11.53 16.52
C LYS A 15 -6.06 -12.22 15.62
N LEU A 16 -6.02 -11.98 14.31
CA LEU A 16 -6.92 -12.67 13.37
C LEU A 16 -6.55 -14.15 13.22
N ILE A 17 -5.25 -14.47 13.22
CA ILE A 17 -4.78 -15.87 13.25
C ILE A 17 -5.28 -16.55 14.53
N SER A 18 -5.18 -15.92 15.70
CA SER A 18 -5.73 -16.47 16.94
C SER A 18 -7.25 -16.67 16.87
N ALA A 19 -7.98 -15.72 16.26
CA ALA A 19 -9.43 -15.84 16.07
C ALA A 19 -9.79 -17.02 15.15
N SER A 20 -9.04 -17.24 14.08
CA SER A 20 -9.20 -18.42 13.21
C SER A 20 -8.91 -19.75 13.95
N ASN A 21 -8.20 -19.68 15.07
CA ASN A 21 -7.80 -20.84 15.86
C ASN A 21 -8.63 -21.06 17.14
N GLY A 22 -9.60 -20.19 17.45
CA GLY A 22 -10.54 -20.39 18.57
C GLY A 22 -10.65 -19.19 19.52
N ALA A 23 -9.82 -18.17 19.39
CA ALA A 23 -10.08 -16.90 20.06
C ALA A 23 -11.31 -16.22 19.45
N VAL A 24 -11.88 -15.24 20.18
CA VAL A 24 -13.08 -14.51 19.74
C VAL A 24 -12.78 -13.01 19.74
N ILE A 25 -13.12 -12.34 18.65
CA ILE A 25 -13.19 -10.88 18.55
C ILE A 25 -14.67 -10.49 18.60
N GLN A 26 -15.03 -9.56 19.48
CA GLN A 26 -16.41 -9.12 19.69
C GLN A 26 -16.47 -7.64 20.12
N LYS A 27 -17.68 -7.13 20.33
CA LYS A 27 -17.93 -5.74 20.79
C LYS A 27 -16.99 -5.37 21.95
N GLY A 28 -16.36 -4.20 21.83
CA GLY A 28 -15.35 -3.69 22.76
C GLY A 28 -13.90 -3.91 22.31
N ALA A 29 -13.64 -4.82 21.37
CA ALA A 29 -12.32 -4.97 20.76
C ALA A 29 -11.91 -3.71 19.98
N ARG A 30 -10.61 -3.39 19.98
CA ARG A 30 -10.06 -2.22 19.28
C ARG A 30 -8.69 -2.52 18.67
N GLY A 31 -8.38 -1.87 17.56
CA GLY A 31 -7.06 -1.88 16.92
C GLY A 31 -7.05 -2.49 15.52
N ARG A 32 -5.85 -2.75 15.00
CA ARG A 32 -5.63 -3.10 13.59
C ARG A 32 -6.43 -4.31 13.10
N HIS A 33 -6.60 -5.34 13.93
CA HIS A 33 -7.36 -6.53 13.55
C HIS A 33 -8.85 -6.21 13.29
N VAL A 34 -9.45 -5.33 14.10
CA VAL A 34 -10.82 -4.84 13.87
C VAL A 34 -10.90 -3.99 12.61
N HIS A 35 -9.92 -3.10 12.39
CA HIS A 35 -9.83 -2.28 11.19
C HIS A 35 -9.83 -3.13 9.91
N LEU A 36 -9.04 -4.20 9.86
CA LEU A 36 -8.99 -5.12 8.71
C LEU A 36 -10.32 -5.85 8.46
N ILE A 37 -11.02 -6.24 9.53
CA ILE A 37 -12.35 -6.83 9.43
C ILE A 37 -13.33 -5.81 8.87
N GLN A 38 -13.33 -4.58 9.39
CA GLN A 38 -14.21 -3.52 8.92
C GLN A 38 -13.97 -3.22 7.43
N MET A 39 -12.70 -3.14 7.00
CA MET A 39 -12.36 -3.02 5.58
C MET A 39 -12.94 -4.16 4.73
N ALA A 40 -12.85 -5.41 5.22
CA ALA A 40 -13.42 -6.57 4.51
C ALA A 40 -14.93 -6.51 4.40
N LEU A 41 -15.62 -6.15 5.47
CA LEU A 41 -17.06 -5.99 5.46
C LEU A 41 -17.49 -4.85 4.52
N ILE A 42 -16.80 -3.70 4.55
CA ILE A 42 -17.08 -2.59 3.64
C ILE A 42 -16.89 -3.00 2.17
N ASP A 43 -15.78 -3.66 1.83
CA ASP A 43 -15.54 -4.17 0.46
C ASP A 43 -16.60 -5.19 0.01
N LEU A 44 -17.24 -5.88 0.94
CA LEU A 44 -18.33 -6.82 0.68
C LEU A 44 -19.72 -6.17 0.67
N GLY A 45 -19.80 -4.84 0.75
CA GLY A 45 -21.05 -4.08 0.69
C GLY A 45 -21.72 -3.82 2.05
N TYR A 46 -21.11 -4.25 3.17
CA TYR A 46 -21.61 -3.95 4.51
C TYR A 46 -21.09 -2.58 4.95
N LEU A 47 -21.69 -1.52 4.41
CA LEU A 47 -21.30 -0.13 4.66
C LEU A 47 -21.40 0.23 6.17
N MET A 48 -20.42 0.99 6.66
CA MET A 48 -20.30 1.39 8.07
C MET A 48 -20.02 2.90 8.20
N PRO A 49 -21.01 3.77 7.93
CA PRO A 49 -20.81 5.21 7.93
C PRO A 49 -20.43 5.79 9.30
N ARG A 50 -20.84 5.17 10.42
CA ARG A 50 -20.46 5.65 11.77
C ARG A 50 -19.00 5.34 12.07
N SER A 51 -18.53 4.14 11.75
CA SER A 51 -17.14 3.72 11.96
C SER A 51 -16.16 4.36 11.00
N THR A 52 -16.61 4.96 9.90
CA THR A 52 -15.74 5.78 9.03
C THR A 52 -15.79 7.26 9.43
N GLY A 53 -16.89 7.77 9.98
CA GLY A 53 -16.95 9.12 10.55
C GLY A 53 -16.60 10.22 9.54
N GLY A 54 -16.89 10.00 8.25
CA GLY A 54 -16.53 10.89 7.15
C GLY A 54 -15.06 10.84 6.73
N VAL A 55 -14.22 10.14 7.48
CA VAL A 55 -12.86 9.78 7.10
C VAL A 55 -12.94 8.42 6.42
N PHE A 56 -12.56 8.34 5.16
CA PHE A 56 -12.75 7.17 4.29
C PHE A 56 -11.88 5.96 4.68
N SER A 57 -11.70 5.66 5.96
CA SER A 57 -10.96 4.51 6.49
C SER A 57 -11.57 4.14 7.84
N PRO A 58 -11.89 2.87 8.13
CA PRO A 58 -12.61 2.52 9.35
C PRO A 58 -11.79 2.75 10.63
N ASP A 59 -12.45 3.09 11.73
CA ASP A 59 -11.86 3.48 13.01
C ASP A 59 -11.06 2.38 13.73
N GLY A 60 -11.31 1.11 13.41
CA GLY A 60 -10.74 -0.03 14.13
C GLY A 60 -11.37 -0.25 15.50
N ILE A 61 -12.60 0.22 15.74
CA ILE A 61 -13.35 0.07 16.99
C ILE A 61 -14.54 -0.86 16.75
N TYR A 62 -14.59 -1.97 17.47
CA TYR A 62 -15.69 -2.92 17.36
C TYR A 62 -16.87 -2.43 18.20
N GLY A 63 -17.62 -1.47 17.65
CA GLY A 63 -18.84 -0.92 18.22
C GLY A 63 -20.10 -1.69 17.82
N ASP A 64 -21.26 -1.08 18.06
CA ASP A 64 -22.57 -1.65 17.70
C ASP A 64 -22.75 -1.79 16.18
N GLU A 65 -22.29 -0.81 15.39
CA GLU A 65 -22.38 -0.87 13.93
C GLU A 65 -21.58 -2.06 13.37
N THR A 66 -20.33 -2.24 13.83
CA THR A 66 -19.51 -3.40 13.42
C THR A 66 -20.14 -4.72 13.85
N LYS A 67 -20.70 -4.81 15.07
CA LYS A 67 -21.41 -6.02 15.52
C LYS A 67 -22.57 -6.35 14.58
N GLN A 68 -23.39 -5.35 14.26
CA GLN A 68 -24.53 -5.52 13.37
C GLN A 68 -24.09 -6.00 11.98
N LYS A 69 -23.03 -5.41 11.40
CA LYS A 69 -22.49 -5.83 10.10
C LYS A 69 -21.90 -7.23 10.11
N VAL A 70 -21.36 -7.68 11.24
CA VAL A 70 -20.90 -9.06 11.39
C VAL A 70 -22.07 -10.04 11.47
N ILE A 71 -23.15 -9.70 12.17
CA ILE A 71 -24.39 -10.51 12.21
C ILE A 71 -24.98 -10.66 10.80
N GLU A 72 -25.06 -9.56 10.05
CA GLU A 72 -25.52 -9.57 8.65
C GLU A 72 -24.63 -10.47 7.78
N PHE A 73 -23.30 -10.30 7.87
CA PHE A 73 -22.35 -11.15 7.14
C PHE A 73 -22.47 -12.64 7.51
N GLN A 74 -22.58 -12.95 8.80
CA GLN A 74 -22.74 -14.33 9.28
C GLN A 74 -24.03 -14.95 8.72
N SER A 75 -25.14 -14.22 8.78
CA SER A 75 -26.44 -14.67 8.27
C SER A 75 -26.37 -14.95 6.76
N ALA A 76 -25.78 -14.03 6.00
CA ALA A 76 -25.58 -14.16 4.55
C ALA A 76 -24.65 -15.32 4.15
N ASN A 77 -23.83 -15.82 5.07
CA ASN A 77 -22.90 -16.93 4.86
C ASN A 77 -23.33 -18.22 5.59
N HIS A 78 -24.59 -18.30 6.04
CA HIS A 78 -25.16 -19.46 6.74
C HIS A 78 -24.37 -19.86 8.00
N LEU A 79 -23.86 -18.86 8.72
CA LEU A 79 -23.18 -19.02 10.01
C LEU A 79 -24.12 -18.64 11.16
N THR A 80 -23.78 -19.05 12.38
CA THR A 80 -24.44 -18.52 13.59
C THR A 80 -24.27 -17.00 13.65
N ALA A 81 -25.39 -16.26 13.60
CA ALA A 81 -25.41 -14.80 13.54
C ALA A 81 -25.36 -14.15 14.94
N ASP A 82 -24.27 -14.40 15.66
CA ASP A 82 -24.07 -13.96 17.05
C ASP A 82 -23.27 -12.67 17.20
N GLY A 83 -22.73 -12.14 16.09
CA GLY A 83 -21.87 -10.96 16.08
C GLY A 83 -20.50 -11.20 16.71
N LYS A 84 -20.07 -12.47 16.80
CA LYS A 84 -18.74 -12.85 17.30
C LYS A 84 -17.88 -13.37 16.15
N ILE A 85 -16.67 -12.86 16.04
CA ILE A 85 -15.71 -13.31 15.03
C ILE A 85 -14.80 -14.34 15.64
N GLY A 86 -15.18 -15.60 15.48
CA GLY A 86 -14.37 -16.78 15.80
C GLY A 86 -13.94 -17.53 14.53
N ARG A 87 -13.60 -18.81 14.70
CA ARG A 87 -13.06 -19.68 13.64
C ARG A 87 -13.88 -19.65 12.34
N ASN A 88 -15.19 -19.89 12.43
CA ASN A 88 -16.04 -20.03 11.24
C ASN A 88 -16.20 -18.69 10.50
N THR A 89 -16.40 -17.59 11.24
CA THR A 89 -16.48 -16.24 10.66
C THR A 89 -15.16 -15.86 9.97
N MET A 90 -14.01 -16.14 10.61
CA MET A 90 -12.70 -15.89 10.00
C MET A 90 -12.45 -16.76 8.78
N ALA A 91 -12.86 -18.03 8.79
CA ALA A 91 -12.71 -18.92 7.64
C ALA A 91 -13.52 -18.45 6.44
N ALA A 92 -14.75 -17.96 6.66
CA ALA A 92 -15.57 -17.37 5.61
C ALA A 92 -14.95 -16.09 5.04
N LEU A 93 -14.55 -15.15 5.91
CA LEU A 93 -13.87 -13.92 5.48
C LEU A 93 -12.58 -14.24 4.70
N ASP A 94 -11.75 -15.14 5.21
CA ASP A 94 -10.48 -15.50 4.57
C ASP A 94 -10.68 -16.09 3.19
N ARG A 95 -11.67 -16.99 3.03
CA ARG A 95 -12.00 -17.60 1.74
C ARG A 95 -12.47 -16.56 0.73
N ILE A 96 -13.34 -15.65 1.14
CA ILE A 96 -13.91 -14.62 0.25
C ILE A 96 -12.85 -13.58 -0.13
N CYS A 97 -12.02 -13.15 0.82
CA CYS A 97 -10.99 -12.14 0.63
C CYS A 97 -9.61 -12.74 0.27
N ARG A 98 -9.55 -14.00 -0.18
CA ARG A 98 -8.29 -14.71 -0.44
C ARG A 98 -7.53 -14.15 -1.64
N ASN A 99 -8.27 -13.85 -2.70
CA ASN A 99 -7.69 -13.56 -4.00
C ASN A 99 -7.45 -12.06 -4.16
N TYR A 100 -6.33 -11.72 -4.79
CA TYR A 100 -6.14 -10.40 -5.35
C TYR A 100 -7.16 -10.15 -6.47
N LYS A 101 -7.53 -8.88 -6.65
CA LYS A 101 -8.48 -8.39 -7.67
C LYS A 101 -7.81 -7.45 -8.66
N HIS A 102 -6.65 -6.92 -8.28
CA HIS A 102 -5.82 -6.07 -9.13
C HIS A 102 -4.37 -6.46 -8.97
N ARG A 103 -3.54 -5.97 -9.88
CA ARG A 103 -2.10 -6.15 -9.90
C ARG A 103 -1.41 -4.86 -10.32
N VAL A 104 -0.27 -4.60 -9.70
CA VAL A 104 0.71 -3.59 -10.10
C VAL A 104 2.06 -4.29 -10.27
N THR A 105 2.68 -4.15 -11.43
CA THR A 105 3.98 -4.75 -11.73
C THR A 105 5.09 -3.70 -11.62
N LEU A 106 6.15 -4.02 -10.89
CA LEU A 106 7.26 -3.11 -10.58
C LEU A 106 8.55 -3.54 -11.28
N HIS A 107 9.29 -2.57 -11.81
CA HIS A 107 10.61 -2.72 -12.40
C HIS A 107 11.61 -1.85 -11.64
N PHE A 108 12.52 -2.49 -10.91
CA PHE A 108 13.47 -1.79 -10.05
C PHE A 108 14.75 -1.45 -10.80
N ARG A 109 15.25 -0.24 -10.57
CA ARG A 109 16.47 0.31 -11.16
C ARG A 109 17.29 0.90 -10.03
N SER A 110 18.52 0.42 -9.82
CA SER A 110 19.37 0.90 -8.72
C SER A 110 20.64 1.53 -9.26
N ILE A 111 20.94 2.76 -8.84
CA ILE A 111 22.25 3.41 -9.05
C ILE A 111 23.10 3.42 -7.78
N SER A 112 22.60 2.81 -6.69
CA SER A 112 23.28 2.76 -5.39
C SER A 112 22.87 1.52 -4.60
N LEU A 113 23.63 1.19 -3.56
CA LEU A 113 23.22 0.21 -2.55
C LEU A 113 22.24 0.87 -1.58
N THR A 114 21.07 0.26 -1.41
CA THR A 114 20.03 0.76 -0.51
C THR A 114 20.26 0.30 0.93
N THR A 115 19.89 1.14 1.90
CA THR A 115 19.94 0.79 3.34
C THR A 115 18.86 -0.23 3.70
N VAL A 116 17.69 -0.13 3.07
CA VAL A 116 16.64 -1.16 3.15
C VAL A 116 16.88 -2.18 2.05
N PRO A 117 17.04 -3.48 2.36
CA PRO A 117 17.17 -4.51 1.34
C PRO A 117 16.01 -4.48 0.37
N PHE A 118 16.30 -4.71 -0.91
CA PHE A 118 15.29 -4.73 -1.96
C PHE A 118 14.08 -5.63 -1.63
N SER A 119 14.34 -6.83 -1.10
CA SER A 119 13.31 -7.77 -0.66
C SER A 119 12.36 -7.18 0.39
N ASP A 120 12.88 -6.37 1.30
CA ASP A 120 12.11 -5.77 2.39
C ASP A 120 11.25 -4.62 1.88
N ALA A 121 11.76 -3.84 0.92
CA ALA A 121 11.00 -2.77 0.28
C ALA A 121 9.84 -3.34 -0.55
N LEU A 122 10.11 -4.37 -1.35
CA LEU A 122 9.08 -5.10 -2.11
C LEU A 122 8.04 -5.72 -1.17
N GLN A 123 8.48 -6.43 -0.13
CA GLN A 123 7.58 -7.05 0.85
C GLN A 123 6.73 -6.01 1.59
N SER A 124 7.28 -4.84 1.87
CA SER A 124 6.56 -3.74 2.51
C SER A 124 5.46 -3.18 1.60
N ALA A 125 5.74 -3.01 0.31
CA ALA A 125 4.72 -2.64 -0.68
C ALA A 125 3.63 -3.73 -0.79
N GLU A 126 4.00 -5.01 -0.90
CA GLU A 126 3.06 -6.13 -0.91
C GLU A 126 2.12 -6.13 0.31
N ASN A 127 2.65 -5.82 1.49
CA ASN A 127 1.87 -5.77 2.73
C ASN A 127 0.86 -4.62 2.75
N VAL A 128 1.23 -3.45 2.22
CA VAL A 128 0.36 -2.27 2.15
C VAL A 128 -0.73 -2.41 1.11
N TYR A 129 -0.40 -2.85 -0.10
CA TYR A 129 -1.35 -2.95 -1.20
C TYR A 129 -2.19 -4.23 -1.12
N GLY A 130 -1.62 -5.31 -0.59
CA GLY A 130 -2.30 -6.60 -0.47
C GLY A 130 -3.51 -6.58 0.46
N GLN A 131 -3.50 -5.75 1.50
CA GLN A 131 -4.71 -5.55 2.32
C GLN A 131 -5.88 -4.98 1.52
N TYR A 132 -5.66 -4.34 0.37
CA TYR A 132 -6.71 -3.83 -0.52
C TYR A 132 -7.00 -4.73 -1.73
N GLY A 133 -6.47 -5.96 -1.73
CA GLY A 133 -6.62 -6.90 -2.84
C GLY A 133 -5.83 -6.50 -4.09
N ILE A 134 -4.78 -5.68 -3.93
CA ILE A 134 -3.88 -5.29 -5.02
C ILE A 134 -2.57 -6.08 -4.85
N LYS A 135 -2.24 -6.93 -5.83
CA LYS A 135 -1.01 -7.70 -5.86
C LYS A 135 0.13 -6.80 -6.35
N ILE A 136 1.24 -6.80 -5.63
CA ILE A 136 2.49 -6.24 -6.15
C ILE A 136 3.27 -7.40 -6.79
N GLU A 137 3.67 -7.23 -8.04
CA GLU A 137 4.50 -8.21 -8.77
C GLU A 137 5.86 -7.62 -9.09
N PHE A 138 6.91 -8.41 -8.88
CA PHE A 138 8.24 -8.09 -9.37
C PHE A 138 8.34 -8.47 -10.85
N GLY A 139 8.58 -7.47 -11.71
CA GLY A 139 8.81 -7.66 -13.14
C GLY A 139 10.29 -7.87 -13.47
N SER A 140 11.15 -6.93 -13.05
CA SER A 140 12.60 -7.02 -13.27
C SER A 140 13.37 -6.15 -12.29
N GLY A 141 14.65 -6.44 -12.08
CA GLY A 141 15.59 -5.59 -11.35
C GLY A 141 16.86 -5.39 -12.18
N GLU A 142 17.41 -4.18 -12.15
CA GLU A 142 18.64 -3.84 -12.87
C GLU A 142 19.49 -2.91 -12.00
N SER A 143 20.78 -3.23 -11.86
CA SER A 143 21.77 -2.28 -11.38
C SER A 143 22.23 -1.45 -12.57
N LEU A 144 21.92 -0.16 -12.55
CA LEU A 144 22.28 0.75 -13.60
C LEU A 144 23.78 1.03 -13.52
N MET A 145 24.53 0.53 -14.49
CA MET A 145 25.97 0.78 -14.65
C MET A 145 26.16 2.19 -15.22
N LEU A 146 26.06 3.20 -14.36
CA LEU A 146 26.22 4.60 -14.75
C LEU A 146 27.60 4.86 -15.34
N THR A 147 27.69 5.72 -16.36
CA THR A 147 28.98 6.27 -16.79
C THR A 147 29.53 7.22 -15.72
N ASN A 148 30.82 7.57 -15.79
CA ASN A 148 31.42 8.52 -14.83
C ASN A 148 30.70 9.88 -14.85
N GLU A 149 30.27 10.35 -16.03
CA GLU A 149 29.50 11.59 -16.18
C GLU A 149 28.12 11.47 -15.53
N GLN A 150 27.43 10.34 -15.72
CA GLN A 150 26.13 10.07 -15.11
C GLN A 150 26.24 9.90 -13.59
N GLU A 151 27.31 9.29 -13.09
CA GLU A 151 27.55 9.19 -11.65
C GLU A 151 27.74 10.56 -11.01
N GLN A 152 28.43 11.49 -11.69
CA GLN A 152 28.58 12.86 -11.24
C GLN A 152 27.24 13.61 -11.28
N GLN A 153 26.46 13.41 -12.34
CA GLN A 153 25.15 14.01 -12.52
C GLN A 153 24.13 13.53 -11.47
N PHE A 154 24.03 12.22 -11.22
CA PHE A 154 23.05 11.66 -10.28
C PHE A 154 23.60 11.52 -8.84
N ASN A 155 24.76 12.13 -8.52
CA ASN A 155 25.32 12.09 -7.17
C ASN A 155 24.45 12.84 -6.14
N ARG A 156 23.60 13.73 -6.63
CA ARG A 156 22.59 14.49 -5.91
C ARG A 156 21.49 14.81 -6.92
N VAL A 157 20.28 14.26 -6.73
CA VAL A 157 19.14 14.56 -7.62
C VAL A 157 18.46 15.83 -7.09
N ASP A 158 18.67 16.97 -7.74
CA ASP A 158 18.48 18.33 -7.18
C ASP A 158 17.07 18.93 -7.37
N GLU A 159 16.11 18.17 -7.91
CA GLU A 159 14.77 18.69 -8.21
C GLU A 159 13.80 18.63 -7.02
N SER A 160 13.14 19.77 -6.76
CA SER A 160 12.03 19.88 -5.81
C SER A 160 10.86 18.97 -6.19
N CYS A 161 10.16 18.39 -5.21
CA CYS A 161 8.88 17.66 -5.38
C CYS A 161 7.77 18.53 -5.98
N ARG A 162 7.85 18.83 -7.27
CA ARG A 162 6.74 19.37 -8.05
C ARG A 162 6.06 18.23 -8.80
N TRP A 163 4.73 18.25 -8.77
CA TRP A 163 3.83 17.22 -9.30
C TRP A 163 3.97 16.95 -10.80
N GLU A 164 4.58 17.88 -11.51
CA GLU A 164 4.93 17.77 -12.93
C GLU A 164 6.41 18.13 -13.07
N ILE A 165 7.23 17.11 -13.36
CA ILE A 165 8.62 17.29 -13.76
C ILE A 165 8.65 17.09 -15.28
N ASN A 166 8.66 18.18 -16.03
CA ASN A 166 8.61 18.17 -17.50
C ASN A 166 10.00 18.29 -18.16
N ASP A 167 11.05 18.52 -17.37
CA ASP A 167 12.45 18.62 -17.77
C ASP A 167 13.39 18.22 -16.62
N GLY A 168 14.66 17.95 -16.92
CA GLY A 168 15.73 17.77 -15.92
C GLY A 168 16.14 16.33 -15.53
N GLU A 169 16.78 16.17 -14.37
CA GLU A 169 17.53 14.97 -13.94
C GLU A 169 16.64 13.75 -13.72
N VAL A 170 15.43 13.92 -13.19
CA VAL A 170 14.49 12.80 -12.94
C VAL A 170 13.98 12.21 -14.25
N ASN A 171 13.69 13.05 -15.26
CA ASN A 171 13.30 12.59 -16.59
C ASN A 171 14.40 11.79 -17.30
N GLN A 172 15.65 12.23 -17.14
CA GLN A 172 16.80 11.50 -17.68
C GLN A 172 17.01 10.18 -16.94
N LEU A 173 16.96 10.18 -15.60
CA LEU A 173 17.04 8.97 -14.78
C LEU A 173 15.97 7.95 -15.17
N HIS A 174 14.72 8.38 -15.31
CA HIS A 174 13.59 7.51 -15.71
C HIS A 174 13.69 7.03 -17.17
N SER A 175 14.65 7.54 -17.96
CA SER A 175 14.96 7.02 -19.30
C SER A 175 15.99 5.89 -19.26
N LEU A 176 16.66 5.65 -18.12
CA LEU A 176 17.73 4.67 -18.00
C LEU A 176 17.21 3.24 -17.75
N GLY A 177 18.01 2.28 -18.20
CA GLY A 177 17.78 0.84 -18.04
C GLY A 177 16.89 0.23 -19.12
N GLY A 178 16.57 -1.05 -18.94
CA GLY A 178 15.70 -1.80 -19.84
C GLY A 178 14.28 -1.23 -19.86
N ARG A 179 13.67 -1.19 -21.05
CA ARG A 179 12.28 -0.75 -21.23
C ARG A 179 11.31 -1.71 -20.55
N PHE A 180 10.19 -1.19 -20.08
CA PHE A 180 9.06 -1.95 -19.55
C PHE A 180 7.72 -1.40 -20.09
N PRO A 181 6.63 -2.19 -20.04
CA PRO A 181 5.31 -1.76 -20.49
C PRO A 181 4.83 -0.47 -19.81
N SER A 182 4.09 0.37 -20.54
CA SER A 182 3.59 1.67 -20.04
C SER A 182 2.49 1.57 -18.98
N ASN A 183 2.05 0.36 -18.64
CA ASN A 183 1.14 0.05 -17.53
C ASN A 183 1.87 -0.62 -16.35
N HIS A 184 3.20 -0.63 -16.34
CA HIS A 184 4.02 -1.09 -15.21
C HIS A 184 4.77 0.10 -14.61
N ILE A 185 5.24 -0.03 -13.37
CA ILE A 185 5.91 1.08 -12.66
C ILE A 185 7.42 0.86 -12.57
N GLY A 186 8.21 1.85 -12.97
CA GLY A 186 9.64 1.91 -12.71
C GLY A 186 9.94 2.49 -11.32
N VAL A 187 10.75 1.81 -10.52
CA VAL A 187 11.16 2.28 -9.19
C VAL A 187 12.67 2.48 -9.19
N TYR A 188 13.10 3.74 -9.11
CA TYR A 188 14.51 4.12 -9.24
C TYR A 188 15.11 4.45 -7.88
N TYR A 189 16.07 3.65 -7.40
CA TYR A 189 16.80 3.92 -6.17
C TYR A 189 18.04 4.78 -6.42
N VAL A 190 18.09 5.94 -5.77
CA VAL A 190 19.18 6.94 -5.89
C VAL A 190 19.92 7.14 -4.58
N ARG A 191 21.15 7.67 -4.59
CA ARG A 191 21.94 7.86 -3.36
C ARG A 191 21.26 8.80 -2.36
N ARG A 192 20.91 10.01 -2.81
CA ARG A 192 20.28 11.06 -1.99
C ARG A 192 19.56 12.07 -2.89
N PHE A 193 18.52 12.69 -2.35
CA PHE A 193 17.92 13.88 -2.95
C PHE A 193 18.68 15.13 -2.53
N GLY A 194 18.66 16.15 -3.39
CA GLY A 194 19.33 17.41 -3.15
C GLY A 194 18.71 18.27 -2.07
N ASP A 195 17.39 18.20 -1.96
CA ASP A 195 16.65 18.78 -0.85
C ASP A 195 16.41 17.69 0.22
N SER A 196 17.01 17.91 1.39
CA SER A 196 16.93 17.00 2.53
C SER A 196 15.52 16.92 3.15
N SER A 197 14.62 17.83 2.77
CA SER A 197 13.20 17.79 3.13
C SER A 197 12.37 16.90 2.20
N LEU A 198 12.92 16.43 1.07
CA LEU A 198 12.22 15.56 0.13
C LEU A 198 12.13 14.10 0.60
N LEU A 199 12.79 13.74 1.70
CA LEU A 199 12.53 12.52 2.50
C LEU A 199 12.36 11.20 1.71
N GLY A 200 12.91 11.08 0.51
CA GLY A 200 12.78 9.88 -0.32
C GLY A 200 11.93 10.03 -1.58
N CYS A 201 11.35 11.20 -1.85
CA CYS A 201 10.45 11.47 -2.95
C CYS A 201 11.20 12.02 -4.17
N GLY A 202 11.08 11.38 -5.33
CA GLY A 202 11.35 12.02 -6.61
C GLY A 202 10.19 11.75 -7.54
N GLY A 203 9.59 12.84 -8.03
CA GLY A 203 8.29 12.87 -8.67
C GLY A 203 8.10 11.94 -9.86
N HIS A 204 6.89 11.91 -10.38
CA HIS A 204 6.50 11.10 -11.52
C HIS A 204 6.51 11.95 -12.79
N ALA A 205 7.38 11.62 -13.74
CA ALA A 205 7.41 12.29 -15.04
C ALA A 205 6.09 12.11 -15.80
N THR A 206 5.59 13.18 -16.44
CA THR A 206 4.36 13.13 -17.24
C THR A 206 4.43 12.01 -18.28
N ASN A 207 3.40 11.15 -18.35
CA ASN A 207 3.33 9.96 -19.23
C ASN A 207 4.38 8.87 -18.98
N ARG A 208 5.03 8.85 -17.81
CA ARG A 208 5.96 7.78 -17.43
C ARG A 208 5.65 7.25 -16.03
N PRO A 209 5.07 6.04 -15.91
CA PRO A 209 4.81 5.39 -14.63
C PRO A 209 6.09 5.05 -13.90
N ALA A 210 6.70 6.04 -13.24
CA ALA A 210 7.93 5.86 -12.50
C ALA A 210 7.98 6.75 -11.27
N CYS A 211 8.73 6.29 -10.28
CA CYS A 211 9.03 7.05 -9.08
C CYS A 211 10.49 6.83 -8.67
N THR A 212 11.03 7.78 -7.91
CA THR A 212 12.39 7.73 -7.40
C THR A 212 12.37 7.62 -5.88
N VAL A 213 13.22 6.75 -5.33
CA VAL A 213 13.33 6.44 -3.91
C VAL A 213 14.77 6.65 -3.45
N ALA A 214 14.98 7.30 -2.30
CA ALA A 214 16.33 7.46 -1.75
C ALA A 214 16.88 6.13 -1.20
N ALA A 215 18.20 5.95 -1.24
CA ALA A 215 18.87 4.78 -0.68
C ALA A 215 18.66 4.66 0.83
N SER A 216 18.57 5.80 1.54
CA SER A 216 18.30 5.87 2.97
C SER A 216 16.81 5.82 3.33
N ALA A 217 15.93 5.58 2.36
CA ALA A 217 14.48 5.59 2.58
C ALA A 217 14.04 4.51 3.58
N SER A 218 12.98 4.80 4.31
CA SER A 218 12.35 3.86 5.24
C SER A 218 11.69 2.69 4.50
N ARG A 219 11.32 1.66 5.26
CA ARG A 219 10.66 0.47 4.70
C ARG A 219 9.33 0.76 3.99
N TRP A 220 8.65 1.86 4.33
CA TRP A 220 7.35 2.20 3.74
C TRP A 220 7.45 3.17 2.56
N ASP A 221 8.61 3.80 2.37
CA ASP A 221 8.76 4.91 1.43
C ASP A 221 8.61 4.43 -0.01
N THR A 222 9.13 3.23 -0.35
CA THR A 222 8.84 2.63 -1.67
C THR A 222 7.34 2.47 -1.93
N ALA A 223 6.57 2.06 -0.92
CA ALA A 223 5.12 1.95 -1.06
C ALA A 223 4.46 3.33 -1.20
N HIS A 224 4.95 4.34 -0.49
CA HIS A 224 4.51 5.74 -0.59
C HIS A 224 4.69 6.28 -2.01
N GLU A 225 5.88 6.08 -2.60
CA GLU A 225 6.20 6.53 -3.95
C GLU A 225 5.37 5.83 -5.02
N ILE A 226 5.16 4.51 -4.88
CA ILE A 226 4.19 3.79 -5.73
C ILE A 226 2.80 4.42 -5.59
N GLY A 227 2.44 4.89 -4.39
CA GLY A 227 1.17 5.56 -4.12
C GLY A 227 1.00 6.83 -4.93
N HIS A 228 2.04 7.64 -5.08
CA HIS A 228 2.04 8.81 -5.95
C HIS A 228 1.76 8.46 -7.41
N VAL A 229 2.44 7.44 -7.95
CA VAL A 229 2.22 6.96 -9.33
C VAL A 229 0.77 6.52 -9.53
N LEU A 230 0.22 5.75 -8.58
CA LEU A 230 -1.14 5.22 -8.69
C LEU A 230 -2.21 6.29 -8.47
N LEU A 231 -1.96 7.31 -7.65
CA LEU A 231 -2.90 8.41 -7.44
C LEU A 231 -2.95 9.37 -8.62
N THR A 232 -1.84 9.53 -9.34
CA THR A 232 -1.64 10.49 -10.45
C THR A 232 -1.78 11.95 -9.99
N SER A 233 -1.38 12.90 -10.85
CA SER A 233 -1.45 14.35 -10.53
C SER A 233 -2.86 14.90 -10.38
N SER A 234 -3.89 14.20 -10.87
CA SER A 234 -5.28 14.64 -10.75
C SER A 234 -5.89 14.42 -9.35
N PHE A 235 -5.20 13.72 -8.45
CA PHE A 235 -5.73 13.39 -7.13
C PHE A 235 -5.34 14.44 -6.08
N SER A 236 -6.33 15.10 -5.49
CA SER A 236 -6.12 16.12 -4.46
C SER A 236 -7.10 16.02 -3.28
N PRO A 237 -6.65 16.16 -2.03
CA PRO A 237 -5.25 16.23 -1.62
C PRO A 237 -4.58 14.84 -1.70
N VAL A 238 -3.35 14.80 -2.16
CA VAL A 238 -2.53 13.58 -2.13
C VAL A 238 -2.14 13.17 -0.71
N HIS A 239 -1.64 14.13 0.06
CA HIS A 239 -1.08 13.91 1.39
C HIS A 239 -2.13 14.12 2.46
N VAL A 240 -2.10 13.28 3.49
CA VAL A 240 -3.06 13.32 4.61
C VAL A 240 -2.34 13.74 5.89
N ASN A 241 -2.27 15.05 6.12
CA ASN A 241 -1.44 15.65 7.17
C ASN A 241 -1.89 15.33 8.61
N ASN A 242 -3.17 15.02 8.83
CA ASN A 242 -3.75 14.78 10.15
C ASN A 242 -3.90 13.29 10.50
N HIS A 243 -3.42 12.38 9.64
CA HIS A 243 -3.57 10.94 9.87
C HIS A 243 -2.25 10.21 9.63
N GLN A 244 -1.39 10.18 10.65
CA GLN A 244 -0.02 9.66 10.54
C GLN A 244 0.10 8.16 10.22
N ARG A 245 -1.00 7.39 10.26
CA ARG A 245 -1.04 5.99 9.80
C ARG A 245 -1.33 5.87 8.30
N ASN A 246 -1.74 6.97 7.65
CA ASN A 246 -1.98 6.95 6.21
C ASN A 246 -0.64 6.77 5.49
N LEU A 247 -0.61 5.95 4.45
CA LEU A 247 0.57 5.76 3.61
C LEU A 247 1.06 7.09 3.04
N MET A 248 0.14 7.94 2.59
CA MET A 248 0.42 9.25 2.04
C MET A 248 0.54 10.33 3.14
N TYR A 249 1.02 9.99 4.32
CA TYR A 249 1.46 10.99 5.29
C TYR A 249 2.75 11.65 4.77
N PRO A 250 2.89 12.99 4.78
CA PRO A 250 3.96 13.70 4.05
C PRO A 250 5.37 13.51 4.61
N TYR A 251 5.54 12.83 5.75
CA TYR A 251 6.85 12.61 6.36
C TYR A 251 7.18 11.12 6.42
N SER A 252 8.41 10.75 6.05
CA SER A 252 8.92 9.39 6.18
C SER A 252 8.82 8.88 7.62
N ARG A 253 8.48 7.60 7.80
CA ARG A 253 8.30 6.99 9.12
C ARG A 253 8.82 5.57 9.17
N ASN A 254 9.58 5.26 10.22
CA ASN A 254 9.93 3.89 10.57
C ASN A 254 8.95 3.30 11.61
N SER A 255 7.66 3.22 11.25
CA SER A 255 6.64 2.58 12.11
C SER A 255 6.64 1.07 11.94
N SER A 256 6.40 0.32 13.02
CA SER A 256 6.19 -1.13 12.96
C SER A 256 4.81 -1.53 12.39
N GLN A 257 3.86 -0.59 12.35
CA GLN A 257 2.52 -0.84 11.82
C GLN A 257 2.48 -0.65 10.31
N ILE A 258 1.84 -1.59 9.60
CA ILE A 258 1.55 -1.46 8.17
C ILE A 258 0.64 -0.22 7.97
N PRO A 259 1.04 0.76 7.14
CA PRO A 259 0.22 1.92 6.81
C PRO A 259 -1.13 1.56 6.18
N VAL A 260 -2.06 2.51 6.24
CA VAL A 260 -3.40 2.38 5.66
C VAL A 260 -3.63 3.43 4.58
N LEU A 261 -4.58 3.20 3.71
CA LEU A 261 -5.08 4.12 2.69
C LEU A 261 -6.57 4.36 2.92
N THR A 262 -7.05 5.47 2.39
CA THR A 262 -8.47 5.81 2.37
C THR A 262 -9.18 5.16 1.18
N ASP A 263 -10.50 5.00 1.25
CA ASP A 263 -11.32 4.49 0.16
C ASP A 263 -11.22 5.39 -1.08
N ARG A 264 -11.12 6.71 -0.90
CA ARG A 264 -10.91 7.66 -2.02
C ARG A 264 -9.56 7.42 -2.71
N GLN A 265 -8.48 7.21 -1.93
CA GLN A 265 -7.18 6.86 -2.48
C GLN A 265 -7.24 5.52 -3.22
N ILE A 266 -7.79 4.47 -2.60
CA ILE A 266 -7.89 3.13 -3.23
C ILE A 266 -8.77 3.16 -4.49
N ALA A 267 -9.87 3.90 -4.47
CA ALA A 267 -10.75 4.05 -5.62
C ALA A 267 -10.08 4.79 -6.78
N GLN A 268 -9.16 5.73 -6.50
CA GLN A 268 -8.32 6.34 -7.53
C GLN A 268 -7.24 5.37 -8.02
N MET A 269 -6.51 4.74 -7.10
CA MET A 269 -5.42 3.82 -7.43
C MET A 269 -5.89 2.67 -8.32
N ARG A 270 -7.09 2.10 -8.08
CA ARG A 270 -7.70 1.05 -8.93
C ARG A 270 -8.08 1.54 -10.33
N ARG A 271 -8.19 2.85 -10.55
CA ARG A 271 -8.43 3.45 -11.89
C ARG A 271 -7.13 3.81 -12.62
N SER A 272 -5.99 3.73 -11.93
CA SER A 272 -4.69 3.94 -12.57
C SER A 272 -4.47 2.91 -13.67
N VAL A 273 -3.93 3.35 -14.80
CA VAL A 273 -3.50 2.45 -15.89
C VAL A 273 -2.48 1.41 -15.40
N CYS A 274 -1.77 1.69 -14.31
CA CYS A 274 -0.78 0.77 -13.71
C CYS A 274 -1.37 -0.25 -12.73
N CYS A 275 -2.67 -0.15 -12.42
CA CYS A 275 -3.37 -1.07 -11.50
C CYS A 275 -4.37 -1.90 -12.30
N VAL A 276 -3.91 -3.03 -12.84
CA VAL A 276 -4.65 -3.86 -13.79
C VAL A 276 -5.53 -4.85 -13.02
N SER A 277 -6.83 -4.93 -13.36
CA SER A 277 -7.73 -5.94 -12.79
C SER A 277 -7.34 -7.36 -13.21
N ILE A 278 -7.52 -8.34 -12.30
CA ILE A 278 -7.19 -9.76 -12.50
C ILE A 278 -8.26 -10.69 -11.92
#